data_AF-A0A2E9JZD3-F1
#
_entry.id   AF-A0A2E9JZD3-F1
#
_cell.length_a   1.000
_cell.length_b   1.000
_cell.length_c   1.000
_cell.angle_alpha   90.00
_cell.angle_beta   90.00
_cell.angle_gamma   90.00
#
_symmetry.space_group_name_H-M   'P 1'
#
loop_
_entity.id
_entity.type
_entity.pdbx_description
1 polymer ?
#
loop_
_entity_poly.entity_id
_entity_poly.type
_entity_poly.pdbx_seq_one_letter_code
_entity_poly.pdbx_strand_id
1 'polypeptide(L)'
;MKHLSGILLLFVFTSADAALLSRAGGAAYYDTVLDLTWLADTNWAQTSSYDADGLMTWNQAQTWVSTLNTGAGHLGTTDWRLPTVTDSGTPGCNYAFEYTDCGYNVDTSTGEMASLFYDTLGNLAYLDGDGIGPQPGWGLTETGPFTNFQPYLYWSGTEYVTHTDFAWGFDFYNGNQFSGDKLDYYNAWAVRSGDIAAVPVPAAAWLFGSALMGLVSLRRVRSRVNPVV
;
A
#
# COMPACT_ATOMS: atom_id res chain seq x y z
N MET A 1 -6.93 3.39 61.00
CA MET A 1 -7.33 2.67 59.77
C MET A 1 -6.75 3.44 58.59
N LYS A 2 -5.75 2.88 57.92
CA LYS A 2 -5.01 3.54 56.83
C LYS A 2 -5.73 3.20 55.52
N HIS A 3 -6.25 4.21 54.82
CA HIS A 3 -6.83 4.03 53.49
C HIS A 3 -5.70 3.91 52.46
N LEU A 4 -5.54 2.73 51.84
CA LEU A 4 -4.71 2.56 50.66
C LEU A 4 -5.50 3.09 49.44
N SER A 5 -5.06 4.21 48.86
CA SER A 5 -5.46 4.62 47.52
C SER A 5 -4.70 3.77 46.49
N GLY A 6 -5.41 2.86 45.82
CA GLY A 6 -4.89 2.15 44.67
C GLY A 6 -4.89 3.06 43.44
N ILE A 7 -3.71 3.33 42.88
CA ILE A 7 -3.56 3.96 41.56
C ILE A 7 -3.89 2.91 40.51
N LEU A 8 -4.96 3.13 39.75
CA LEU A 8 -5.29 2.33 38.57
C LEU A 8 -4.42 2.82 37.41
N LEU A 9 -3.37 2.07 37.07
CA LEU A 9 -2.64 2.25 35.82
C LEU A 9 -3.47 1.69 34.67
N LEU A 10 -3.98 2.58 33.82
CA LEU A 10 -4.58 2.23 32.53
C LEU A 10 -3.43 1.90 31.55
N PHE A 11 -3.21 0.63 31.26
CA PHE A 11 -2.39 0.22 30.12
C PHE A 11 -3.25 0.37 28.85
N VAL A 12 -2.95 1.39 28.05
CA VAL A 12 -3.45 1.47 26.69
C VAL A 12 -2.60 0.49 25.88
N PHE A 13 -3.13 -0.70 25.62
CA PHE A 13 -2.59 -1.59 24.62
C PHE A 13 -2.93 -0.99 23.25
N THR A 14 -1.95 -0.44 22.55
CA THR A 14 -2.08 -0.20 21.12
C THR A 14 -2.10 -1.58 20.46
N SER A 15 -3.23 -1.98 19.88
CA SER A 15 -3.24 -3.11 18.97
C SER A 15 -2.25 -2.80 17.85
N ALA A 16 -1.27 -3.67 17.64
CA ALA A 16 -0.46 -3.67 16.44
C ALA A 16 -1.39 -4.09 15.29
N ASP A 17 -2.11 -3.15 14.71
CA ASP A 17 -3.06 -3.45 13.64
C ASP A 17 -3.18 -2.30 12.65
N ALA A 18 -2.06 -1.99 12.01
CA ALA A 18 -2.07 -1.24 10.77
C ALA A 18 -0.86 -1.68 9.95
N ALA A 19 -1.05 -2.70 9.11
CA ALA A 19 -0.07 -3.09 8.09
C ALA A 19 0.22 -1.91 7.14
N LEU A 20 -0.77 -1.05 6.88
CA LEU A 20 -0.65 0.10 5.99
C LEU A 20 -0.80 1.42 6.75
N LEU A 21 0.31 2.16 6.87
CA LEU A 21 0.37 3.44 7.57
C LEU A 21 0.37 4.60 6.58
N SER A 22 -0.59 5.52 6.69
CA SER A 22 -0.68 6.68 5.79
C SER A 22 0.56 7.57 5.84
N ARG A 23 1.02 8.01 4.67
CA ARG A 23 2.13 8.94 4.44
C ARG A 23 1.71 10.06 3.49
N ALA A 24 2.47 11.16 3.56
CA ALA A 24 2.27 12.33 2.70
C ALA A 24 0.79 12.80 2.62
N GLY A 25 0.08 12.77 3.76
CA GLY A 25 -1.32 13.18 3.83
C GLY A 25 -2.31 12.27 3.11
N GLY A 26 -1.99 10.98 2.95
CA GLY A 26 -2.83 10.00 2.25
C GLY A 26 -2.43 9.72 0.82
N ALA A 27 -1.35 10.34 0.33
CA ALA A 27 -0.84 10.09 -1.02
C ALA A 27 -0.03 8.78 -1.15
N ALA A 28 0.38 8.19 -0.03
CA ALA A 28 1.08 6.90 0.01
C ALA A 28 0.75 6.13 1.30
N TYR A 29 1.01 4.83 1.30
CA TYR A 29 0.84 3.96 2.47
C TYR A 29 2.08 3.10 2.67
N TYR A 30 2.72 3.26 3.83
CA TYR A 30 3.86 2.44 4.24
C TYR A 30 3.36 1.10 4.76
N ASP A 31 3.75 0.03 4.08
CA ASP A 31 3.54 -1.36 4.42
C ASP A 31 4.62 -1.83 5.40
N THR A 32 4.22 -2.05 6.66
CA THR A 32 5.15 -2.48 7.71
C THR A 32 5.53 -3.95 7.62
N VAL A 33 4.79 -4.76 6.85
CA VAL A 33 5.09 -6.19 6.63
C VAL A 33 6.21 -6.32 5.60
N LEU A 34 6.09 -5.58 4.50
CA LEU A 34 7.04 -5.62 3.38
C LEU A 34 8.20 -4.61 3.51
N ASP A 35 8.13 -3.71 4.49
CA ASP A 35 9.03 -2.55 4.61
C ASP A 35 9.14 -1.78 3.28
N LEU A 36 7.98 -1.40 2.73
CA LEU A 36 7.89 -0.65 1.48
C LEU A 36 6.74 0.34 1.51
N THR A 37 6.79 1.40 0.72
CA THR A 37 5.69 2.37 0.58
C THR A 37 5.01 2.23 -0.77
N TRP A 38 3.71 1.98 -0.74
CA TRP A 38 2.81 1.95 -1.90
C TRP A 38 2.29 3.35 -2.21
N LEU A 39 2.22 3.72 -3.49
CA LEU A 39 1.46 4.90 -3.90
C LEU A 39 -0.04 4.66 -3.63
N ALA A 40 -0.75 5.66 -3.10
CA ALA A 40 -2.15 5.46 -2.68
C ALA A 40 -3.12 5.23 -3.84
N ASP A 41 -2.85 5.88 -4.98
CA ASP A 41 -3.61 5.72 -6.21
C ASP A 41 -3.00 4.59 -7.05
N THR A 42 -3.69 3.47 -7.15
CA THR A 42 -3.17 2.29 -7.87
C THR A 42 -3.23 2.48 -9.39
N ASN A 43 -3.94 3.51 -9.90
CA ASN A 43 -3.91 3.88 -11.32
C ASN A 43 -3.45 5.33 -11.51
N TRP A 44 -2.38 5.70 -10.80
CA TRP A 44 -1.81 7.04 -10.86
C TRP A 44 -1.42 7.47 -12.27
N ALA A 45 -1.02 6.54 -13.15
CA ALA A 45 -0.72 6.86 -14.55
C ALA A 45 -1.92 7.53 -15.24
N GLN A 46 -3.13 7.05 -15.00
CA GLN A 46 -4.35 7.65 -15.51
C GLN A 46 -4.67 8.98 -14.82
N THR A 47 -4.70 8.99 -13.49
CA THR A 47 -5.18 10.18 -12.75
C THR A 47 -4.21 11.37 -12.79
N SER A 48 -2.92 11.11 -12.97
CA SER A 48 -1.91 12.13 -13.27
C SER A 48 -1.95 12.63 -14.71
N SER A 49 -2.83 12.09 -15.56
CA SER A 49 -2.92 12.36 -17.00
C SER A 49 -1.66 12.00 -17.77
N TYR A 50 -0.82 11.10 -17.24
CA TYR A 50 0.34 10.58 -17.97
C TYR A 50 -0.10 9.66 -19.11
N ASP A 51 -1.09 8.80 -18.83
CA ASP A 51 -1.74 7.93 -19.79
C ASP A 51 -3.27 8.14 -19.74
N ALA A 52 -3.98 7.86 -20.84
CA ALA A 52 -5.41 8.14 -20.95
C ALA A 52 -6.28 7.13 -20.19
N ASP A 53 -5.88 5.86 -20.19
CA ASP A 53 -6.59 4.78 -19.49
C ASP A 53 -5.73 4.14 -18.38
N GLY A 54 -4.42 4.40 -18.38
CA GLY A 54 -3.47 3.85 -17.41
C GLY A 54 -2.92 2.49 -17.82
N LEU A 55 -3.38 1.94 -18.94
CA LEU A 55 -2.89 0.68 -19.47
C LEU A 55 -1.67 0.93 -20.34
N MET A 56 -0.65 0.11 -20.15
CA MET A 56 0.65 0.33 -20.76
C MET A 56 1.36 -0.99 -21.04
N THR A 57 2.16 -1.01 -22.10
CA THR A 57 3.16 -2.05 -22.30
C THR A 57 4.17 -2.05 -21.17
N TRP A 58 4.85 -3.17 -20.94
CA TRP A 58 5.82 -3.26 -19.84
C TRP A 58 6.93 -2.21 -19.95
N ASN A 59 7.43 -1.96 -21.17
CA ASN A 59 8.44 -0.91 -21.41
C ASN A 59 7.90 0.50 -21.15
N GLN A 60 6.63 0.76 -21.47
CA GLN A 60 5.98 2.02 -21.13
C GLN A 60 5.80 2.17 -19.61
N ALA A 61 5.51 1.09 -18.88
CA ALA A 61 5.43 1.08 -17.42
C ALA A 61 6.76 1.39 -16.74
N GLN A 62 7.83 0.77 -17.21
CA GLN A 62 9.19 1.07 -16.75
C GLN A 62 9.57 2.53 -17.04
N THR A 63 9.17 3.05 -18.20
CA THR A 63 9.37 4.47 -18.53
C THR A 63 8.54 5.39 -17.63
N TRP A 64 7.26 5.08 -17.41
CA TRP A 64 6.38 5.85 -16.55
C TRP A 64 6.93 5.96 -15.13
N VAL A 65 7.30 4.83 -14.50
CA VAL A 65 7.80 4.86 -13.13
C VAL A 65 9.12 5.62 -13.02
N SER A 66 9.95 5.62 -14.07
CA SER A 66 11.17 6.44 -14.12
C SER A 66 10.87 7.95 -14.05
N THR A 67 9.72 8.40 -14.56
CA THR A 67 9.33 9.82 -14.50
C THR A 67 9.09 10.29 -13.07
N LEU A 68 8.62 9.39 -12.19
CA LEU A 68 8.42 9.64 -10.76
C LEU A 68 9.74 9.91 -10.03
N ASN A 69 10.88 9.56 -10.63
CA ASN A 69 12.20 9.73 -10.04
C ASN A 69 12.96 10.95 -10.57
N THR A 70 12.32 11.79 -11.37
CA THR A 70 12.94 12.99 -11.95
C THR A 70 12.84 14.20 -11.02
N GLY A 71 13.82 15.12 -11.11
CA GLY A 71 13.82 16.36 -10.31
C GLY A 71 13.91 16.11 -8.80
N ALA A 72 12.94 16.63 -8.04
CA ALA A 72 12.84 16.38 -6.59
C ALA A 72 12.21 15.00 -6.27
N GLY A 73 11.77 14.26 -7.28
CA GLY A 73 11.07 13.00 -7.12
C GLY A 73 9.60 13.16 -6.72
N HIS A 74 8.83 12.10 -6.90
CA HIS A 74 7.43 12.03 -6.52
C HIS A 74 7.33 11.87 -5.00
N LEU A 75 6.50 12.69 -4.36
CA LEU A 75 6.43 12.81 -2.88
C LEU A 75 7.78 13.09 -2.21
N GLY A 76 8.72 13.73 -2.92
CA GLY A 76 10.02 14.12 -2.40
C GLY A 76 11.06 13.00 -2.35
N THR A 77 10.86 11.91 -3.10
CA THR A 77 11.79 10.77 -3.19
C THR A 77 11.91 10.23 -4.62
N THR A 78 13.06 9.63 -4.94
CA THR A 78 13.50 9.30 -6.32
C THR A 78 13.85 7.82 -6.51
N ASP A 79 13.27 6.95 -5.71
CA ASP A 79 13.50 5.50 -5.66
C ASP A 79 12.23 4.69 -5.93
N TRP A 80 11.28 5.28 -6.67
CA TRP A 80 10.07 4.59 -7.11
C TRP A 80 10.37 3.56 -8.19
N ARG A 81 9.73 2.41 -8.10
CA ARG A 81 9.80 1.30 -9.05
C ARG A 81 8.45 0.60 -9.14
N LEU A 82 8.29 -0.28 -10.13
CA LEU A 82 7.19 -1.24 -10.11
C LEU A 82 7.42 -2.27 -8.99
N PRO A 83 6.37 -2.95 -8.49
CA PRO A 83 6.51 -3.99 -7.50
C PRO A 83 7.24 -5.17 -8.13
N THR A 84 7.97 -5.94 -7.35
CA THR A 84 8.81 -7.02 -7.87
C THR A 84 8.31 -8.39 -7.46
N VAL A 85 8.68 -9.38 -8.28
CA VAL A 85 8.67 -10.80 -7.92
C VAL A 85 10.09 -11.36 -8.01
N THR A 86 10.42 -12.31 -7.15
CA THR A 86 11.62 -13.14 -7.21
C THR A 86 11.24 -14.51 -7.77
N ASP A 87 11.80 -14.87 -8.93
CA ASP A 87 11.69 -16.23 -9.49
C ASP A 87 12.44 -17.21 -8.57
N SER A 88 11.74 -18.23 -8.07
CA SER A 88 12.23 -19.16 -7.07
C SER A 88 11.97 -20.61 -7.51
N GLY A 89 12.87 -21.52 -7.13
CA GLY A 89 12.76 -22.92 -7.55
C GLY A 89 13.31 -23.14 -8.97
N THR A 90 12.48 -23.67 -9.87
CA THR A 90 12.93 -23.97 -11.24
C THR A 90 12.73 -22.73 -12.11
N PRO A 91 13.76 -22.23 -12.83
CA PRO A 91 13.63 -20.99 -13.58
C PRO A 91 12.39 -20.95 -14.47
N GLY A 92 11.63 -19.88 -14.34
CA GLY A 92 10.42 -19.63 -15.11
C GLY A 92 9.12 -19.87 -14.34
N CYS A 93 7.98 -19.66 -15.02
CA CYS A 93 6.67 -19.81 -14.42
C CYS A 93 6.35 -21.29 -14.20
N ASN A 94 6.61 -21.78 -13.00
CA ASN A 94 6.26 -23.14 -12.57
C ASN A 94 4.80 -23.16 -12.08
N TYR A 95 3.86 -23.02 -13.03
CA TYR A 95 2.45 -22.84 -12.70
C TYR A 95 1.93 -23.93 -11.74
N ALA A 96 1.47 -23.51 -10.56
CA ALA A 96 0.86 -24.38 -9.56
C ALA A 96 -0.19 -23.64 -8.72
N PHE A 97 -0.75 -24.34 -7.73
CA PHE A 97 -1.83 -23.83 -6.87
C PHE A 97 -1.40 -23.65 -5.42
N GLU A 98 -0.15 -23.95 -5.06
CA GLU A 98 0.42 -23.77 -3.73
C GLU A 98 1.96 -23.78 -3.80
N TYR A 99 2.63 -23.08 -2.88
CA TYR A 99 4.10 -23.08 -2.69
C TYR A 99 4.93 -22.82 -3.96
N THR A 100 4.43 -21.96 -4.85
CA THR A 100 5.05 -21.59 -6.13
C THR A 100 5.20 -20.08 -6.23
N ASP A 101 5.94 -19.56 -7.20
CA ASP A 101 6.00 -18.16 -7.59
C ASP A 101 5.14 -17.84 -8.83
N CYS A 102 4.43 -18.83 -9.37
CA CYS A 102 3.54 -18.65 -10.52
C CYS A 102 2.26 -19.45 -10.38
N GLY A 103 1.11 -18.81 -10.57
CA GLY A 103 -0.22 -19.40 -10.44
C GLY A 103 -1.00 -18.81 -9.26
N TYR A 104 -1.71 -19.67 -8.53
CA TYR A 104 -2.54 -19.28 -7.40
C TYR A 104 -1.91 -19.70 -6.07
N ASN A 105 -2.28 -19.01 -4.98
CA ASN A 105 -1.77 -19.25 -3.62
C ASN A 105 -0.24 -19.39 -3.60
N VAL A 106 0.41 -18.45 -4.30
CA VAL A 106 1.87 -18.38 -4.43
C VAL A 106 2.53 -18.15 -3.07
N ASP A 107 3.81 -18.50 -2.95
CA ASP A 107 4.65 -18.10 -1.83
C ASP A 107 4.76 -16.57 -1.83
N THR A 108 4.07 -15.93 -0.89
CA THR A 108 3.96 -14.48 -0.81
C THR A 108 5.29 -13.79 -0.49
N SER A 109 6.27 -14.52 0.06
CA SER A 109 7.61 -13.97 0.27
C SER A 109 8.36 -13.68 -1.03
N THR A 110 7.87 -14.22 -2.15
CA THR A 110 8.47 -14.03 -3.47
C THR A 110 7.91 -12.82 -4.22
N GLY A 111 6.72 -12.31 -3.89
CA GLY A 111 6.02 -11.30 -4.69
C GLY A 111 5.35 -10.23 -3.86
N GLU A 112 5.71 -8.97 -4.07
CA GLU A 112 5.18 -7.85 -3.28
C GLU A 112 3.67 -7.64 -3.48
N MET A 113 3.17 -7.77 -4.71
CA MET A 113 1.73 -7.70 -5.00
C MET A 113 0.97 -8.90 -4.44
N ALA A 114 1.58 -10.10 -4.48
CA ALA A 114 1.00 -11.29 -3.89
C ALA A 114 0.90 -11.16 -2.37
N SER A 115 1.97 -10.75 -1.68
CA SER A 115 1.93 -10.52 -0.23
C SER A 115 0.93 -9.44 0.15
N LEU A 116 0.85 -8.34 -0.61
CA LEU A 116 -0.19 -7.34 -0.38
C LEU A 116 -1.59 -7.96 -0.51
N PHE A 117 -1.86 -8.71 -1.58
CA PHE A 117 -3.17 -9.29 -1.84
C PHE A 117 -3.58 -10.33 -0.80
N TYR A 118 -2.72 -11.31 -0.54
CA TYR A 118 -3.00 -12.47 0.32
C TYR A 118 -2.77 -12.18 1.80
N ASP A 119 -1.65 -11.55 2.18
CA ASP A 119 -1.26 -11.40 3.59
C ASP A 119 -1.81 -10.11 4.19
N THR A 120 -1.57 -8.98 3.52
CA THR A 120 -1.92 -7.65 4.05
C THR A 120 -3.42 -7.38 3.94
N LEU A 121 -4.04 -7.74 2.81
CA LEU A 121 -5.46 -7.49 2.55
C LEU A 121 -6.35 -8.70 2.85
N GLY A 122 -5.78 -9.90 2.96
CA GLY A 122 -6.54 -11.11 3.27
C GLY A 122 -7.47 -11.58 2.15
N ASN A 123 -7.20 -11.18 0.91
CA ASN A 123 -8.01 -11.63 -0.23
C ASN A 123 -7.71 -13.10 -0.56
N LEU A 124 -8.70 -13.78 -1.14
CA LEU A 124 -8.60 -15.17 -1.53
C LEU A 124 -8.49 -15.31 -3.05
N ALA A 125 -7.67 -16.25 -3.50
CA ALA A 125 -7.56 -16.59 -4.90
C ALA A 125 -8.83 -17.28 -5.43
N TYR A 126 -8.98 -17.31 -6.77
CA TYR A 126 -10.08 -18.02 -7.41
C TYR A 126 -10.03 -19.54 -7.15
N LEU A 127 -8.84 -20.15 -7.20
CA LEU A 127 -8.61 -21.58 -6.92
C LEU A 127 -7.95 -21.77 -5.56
N ASP A 128 -8.34 -22.81 -4.82
CA ASP A 128 -7.67 -23.25 -3.59
C ASP A 128 -6.37 -24.02 -3.88
N GLY A 129 -5.70 -24.50 -2.83
CA GLY A 129 -4.45 -25.27 -2.92
C GLY A 129 -4.55 -26.58 -3.72
N ASP A 130 -5.76 -27.13 -3.83
CA ASP A 130 -6.04 -28.34 -4.63
C ASP A 130 -6.42 -27.98 -6.08
N GLY A 131 -6.41 -26.70 -6.46
CA GLY A 131 -6.80 -26.22 -7.77
C GLY A 131 -8.32 -26.19 -8.00
N ILE A 132 -9.12 -26.19 -6.94
CA ILE A 132 -10.58 -26.20 -6.99
C ILE A 132 -11.13 -24.79 -6.75
N GLY A 133 -12.10 -24.38 -7.55
CA GLY A 133 -12.76 -23.09 -7.39
C GLY A 133 -14.14 -23.02 -8.03
N PRO A 134 -14.84 -21.88 -7.89
CA PRO A 134 -14.40 -20.67 -7.17
C PRO A 134 -14.37 -20.87 -5.64
N GLN A 135 -13.34 -20.38 -4.96
CA GLN A 135 -13.34 -20.32 -3.49
C GLN A 135 -14.45 -19.37 -2.99
N PRO A 136 -15.21 -19.69 -1.94
CA PRO A 136 -16.16 -18.73 -1.37
C PRO A 136 -15.45 -17.44 -0.90
N GLY A 137 -15.86 -16.28 -1.43
CA GLY A 137 -15.24 -14.99 -1.07
C GLY A 137 -13.97 -14.63 -1.84
N TRP A 138 -13.69 -15.30 -2.96
CA TRP A 138 -12.54 -15.00 -3.82
C TRP A 138 -12.57 -13.61 -4.48
N GLY A 139 -11.39 -13.17 -4.92
CA GLY A 139 -11.16 -11.97 -5.70
C GLY A 139 -10.74 -10.77 -4.85
N LEU A 140 -10.71 -9.59 -5.46
CA LEU A 140 -10.40 -8.33 -4.77
C LEU A 140 -11.59 -7.84 -3.93
N THR A 141 -11.82 -8.49 -2.80
CA THR A 141 -12.90 -8.13 -1.85
C THR A 141 -12.48 -7.06 -0.86
N GLU A 142 -11.19 -7.03 -0.51
CA GLU A 142 -10.57 -6.07 0.40
C GLU A 142 -9.54 -5.25 -0.38
N THR A 143 -9.79 -3.95 -0.50
CA THR A 143 -8.90 -3.02 -1.22
C THR A 143 -8.02 -2.20 -0.29
N GLY A 144 -8.17 -2.36 1.02
CA GLY A 144 -7.48 -1.52 2.00
C GLY A 144 -7.75 -0.02 1.78
N PRO A 145 -6.80 0.86 2.12
CA PRO A 145 -6.96 2.31 2.04
C PRO A 145 -6.64 2.88 0.65
N PHE A 146 -6.40 2.04 -0.35
CA PHE A 146 -6.02 2.45 -1.70
C PHE A 146 -7.21 3.02 -2.49
N THR A 147 -6.90 3.94 -3.40
CA THR A 147 -7.87 4.54 -4.32
C THR A 147 -7.63 4.02 -5.74
N ASN A 148 -8.70 3.96 -6.54
CA ASN A 148 -8.69 3.39 -7.89
C ASN A 148 -8.21 1.93 -7.96
N PHE A 149 -8.27 1.20 -6.85
CA PHE A 149 -7.93 -0.21 -6.84
C PHE A 149 -8.98 -1.03 -7.57
N GLN A 150 -8.63 -1.48 -8.77
CA GLN A 150 -9.50 -2.27 -9.64
C GLN A 150 -8.98 -3.70 -9.75
N PRO A 151 -9.88 -4.69 -9.98
CA PRO A 151 -9.51 -6.08 -10.19
C PRO A 151 -8.96 -6.28 -11.60
N TYR A 152 -7.78 -5.71 -11.88
CA TYR A 152 -7.10 -5.77 -13.16
C TYR A 152 -5.74 -6.45 -13.04
N LEU A 153 -5.10 -6.63 -14.19
CA LEU A 153 -3.72 -7.09 -14.29
C LEU A 153 -2.78 -5.90 -14.08
N TYR A 154 -1.71 -6.15 -13.34
CA TYR A 154 -0.66 -5.19 -13.02
C TYR A 154 0.71 -5.76 -13.35
N TRP A 155 1.55 -4.93 -13.96
CA TRP A 155 2.94 -5.29 -14.25
C TRP A 155 3.78 -5.37 -12.98
N SER A 156 4.59 -6.43 -12.89
CA SER A 156 5.78 -6.46 -12.05
C SER A 156 6.95 -5.79 -12.76
N GLY A 157 7.86 -5.19 -12.01
CA GLY A 157 9.14 -4.68 -12.50
C GLY A 157 10.14 -5.78 -12.88
N THR A 158 9.80 -7.05 -12.63
CA THR A 158 10.66 -8.20 -12.92
C THR A 158 10.44 -8.71 -14.35
N GLU A 159 11.51 -8.74 -15.14
CA GLU A 159 11.54 -9.39 -16.46
C GLU A 159 11.51 -10.92 -16.33
N TYR A 160 10.85 -11.60 -17.27
CA TYR A 160 10.79 -13.05 -17.30
C TYR A 160 12.05 -13.65 -17.93
N VAL A 161 12.99 -14.11 -17.11
CA VAL A 161 14.36 -14.44 -17.55
C VAL A 161 14.45 -15.58 -18.58
N THR A 162 13.52 -16.54 -18.54
CA THR A 162 13.54 -17.66 -19.50
C THR A 162 13.01 -17.28 -20.88
N HIS A 163 12.28 -16.17 -20.99
CA HIS A 163 11.77 -15.64 -22.24
C HIS A 163 11.65 -14.12 -22.15
N THR A 164 12.71 -13.40 -22.55
CA THR A 164 12.90 -11.96 -22.28
C THR A 164 11.91 -11.03 -22.98
N ASP A 165 11.10 -11.55 -23.90
CA ASP A 165 9.99 -10.82 -24.49
C ASP A 165 8.79 -10.72 -23.52
N PHE A 166 8.84 -11.41 -22.38
CA PHE A 166 7.79 -11.44 -21.36
C PHE A 166 8.26 -10.77 -20.06
N ALA A 167 7.29 -10.39 -19.24
CA ALA A 167 7.51 -9.90 -17.88
C ALA A 167 6.49 -10.52 -16.93
N TRP A 168 6.82 -10.50 -15.64
CA TRP A 168 5.90 -10.97 -14.62
C TRP A 168 4.78 -9.96 -14.36
N GLY A 169 3.66 -10.46 -13.84
CA GLY A 169 2.51 -9.66 -13.45
C GLY A 169 1.68 -10.35 -12.38
N PHE A 170 0.74 -9.60 -11.83
CA PHE A 170 -0.24 -10.11 -10.87
C PHE A 170 -1.64 -9.69 -11.30
N ASP A 171 -2.57 -10.63 -11.27
CA ASP A 171 -3.98 -10.40 -11.58
C ASP A 171 -4.77 -10.26 -10.28
N PHE A 172 -5.14 -9.01 -9.95
CA PHE A 172 -5.93 -8.73 -8.75
C PHE A 172 -7.38 -9.20 -8.87
N TYR A 173 -7.87 -9.56 -10.07
CA TYR A 173 -9.21 -10.13 -10.20
C TYR A 173 -9.35 -11.48 -9.51
N ASN A 174 -8.35 -12.34 -9.64
CA ASN A 174 -8.41 -13.74 -9.22
C ASN A 174 -7.23 -14.17 -8.32
N GLY A 175 -6.24 -13.31 -8.10
CA GLY A 175 -5.04 -13.62 -7.31
C GLY A 175 -3.94 -14.37 -8.07
N ASN A 176 -4.03 -14.47 -9.40
CA ASN A 176 -3.06 -15.23 -10.20
C ASN A 176 -1.78 -14.43 -10.44
N GLN A 177 -0.63 -14.97 -10.06
CA GLN A 177 0.68 -14.47 -10.49
C GLN A 177 1.10 -15.14 -11.80
N PHE A 178 1.56 -14.37 -12.78
CA PHE A 178 1.76 -14.88 -14.14
C PHE A 178 2.93 -14.21 -14.85
N SER A 179 3.29 -14.73 -16.03
CA SER A 179 4.11 -14.03 -17.00
C SER A 179 3.31 -13.74 -18.27
N GLY A 180 3.48 -12.54 -18.83
CA GLY A 180 2.77 -12.06 -20.02
C GLY A 180 3.71 -11.38 -21.01
N ASP A 181 3.27 -11.25 -22.26
CA ASP A 181 4.05 -10.60 -23.33
C ASP A 181 4.21 -9.11 -23.01
N LYS A 182 5.42 -8.56 -23.10
CA LYS A 182 5.68 -7.15 -22.78
C LYS A 182 4.92 -6.17 -23.69
N LEU A 183 4.37 -6.62 -24.81
CA LEU A 183 3.52 -5.86 -25.71
C LEU A 183 2.04 -5.82 -25.29
N ASP A 184 1.63 -6.62 -24.31
CA ASP A 184 0.30 -6.52 -23.71
C ASP A 184 0.13 -5.24 -22.88
N TYR A 185 -1.11 -4.86 -22.63
CA TYR A 185 -1.46 -3.61 -21.95
C TYR A 185 -2.05 -3.91 -20.57
N TYR A 186 -1.27 -3.68 -19.51
CA TYR A 186 -1.69 -3.84 -18.12
C TYR A 186 -1.48 -2.54 -17.34
N ASN A 187 -2.04 -2.47 -16.12
CA ASN A 187 -1.82 -1.32 -15.24
C ASN A 187 -0.41 -1.36 -14.65
N ALA A 188 0.03 -0.22 -14.12
CA ALA A 188 1.28 -0.10 -13.40
C ALA A 188 1.05 0.60 -12.06
N TRP A 189 1.72 0.10 -11.03
CA TRP A 189 1.63 0.66 -9.68
C TRP A 189 3.02 0.95 -9.14
N ALA A 190 3.23 2.11 -8.52
CA ALA A 190 4.53 2.50 -8.02
C ALA A 190 4.66 2.13 -6.54
N VAL A 191 5.80 1.54 -6.20
CA VAL A 191 6.27 1.30 -4.84
C VAL A 191 7.68 1.84 -4.67
N ARG A 192 8.09 2.02 -3.42
CA ARG A 192 9.51 2.24 -3.07
C ARG A 192 9.85 1.46 -1.82
N SER A 193 11.12 1.09 -1.68
CA SER A 193 11.58 0.43 -0.46
C SER A 193 11.59 1.39 0.73
N GLY A 194 11.24 0.87 1.90
CA GLY A 194 11.18 1.59 3.15
C GLY A 194 10.08 2.64 3.23
N ASP A 195 10.13 3.40 4.33
CA ASP A 195 9.15 4.42 4.68
C ASP A 195 9.45 5.78 4.02
N ILE A 196 8.41 6.53 3.65
CA ILE A 196 8.52 7.96 3.33
C ILE A 196 8.40 8.73 4.64
N ALA A 197 9.39 9.56 4.95
CA ALA A 197 9.35 10.38 6.17
C ALA A 197 8.02 11.15 6.26
N ALA A 198 7.33 11.01 7.39
CA ALA A 198 6.09 11.75 7.62
C ALA A 198 6.37 13.26 7.49
N VAL A 199 5.63 13.94 6.61
CA VAL A 199 5.73 15.40 6.49
C VAL A 199 5.40 16.00 7.86
N PRO A 200 6.32 16.76 8.50
CA PRO A 200 6.06 17.35 9.80
C PRO A 200 4.79 18.19 9.71
N VAL A 201 3.84 17.97 10.62
CA VAL A 201 2.62 18.75 10.68
C VAL A 201 3.02 20.24 10.72
N PRO A 202 2.56 21.09 9.78
CA PRO A 202 3.02 22.48 9.70
C PRO A 202 2.90 23.15 11.07
N ALA A 203 3.88 23.99 11.45
CA ALA A 203 3.89 24.70 12.73
C ALA A 203 2.56 25.44 13.04
N ALA A 204 1.78 25.77 12.01
CA ALA A 204 0.41 26.28 12.12
C ALA A 204 -0.53 25.37 12.93
N ALA A 205 -0.45 24.04 12.82
CA ALA A 205 -1.27 23.13 13.62
C ALA A 205 -0.97 23.25 15.13
N TRP A 206 0.31 23.46 15.49
CA TRP A 206 0.73 23.75 16.87
C TRP A 206 0.26 25.14 17.34
N LEU A 207 0.25 26.14 16.44
CA LEU A 207 -0.28 27.47 16.72
C LEU A 207 -1.80 27.45 16.96
N PHE A 208 -2.56 26.70 16.17
CA PHE A 208 -4.01 26.56 16.39
C PHE A 208 -4.32 25.76 17.66
N GLY A 209 -3.58 24.68 17.94
CA GLY A 209 -3.72 23.92 19.19
C GLY A 209 -3.45 24.77 20.44
N SER A 210 -2.40 25.60 20.42
CA SER A 210 -2.07 26.50 21.52
C SER A 210 -3.01 27.71 21.62
N ALA A 211 -3.47 28.28 20.50
CA ALA A 211 -4.45 29.36 20.48
C ALA A 211 -5.82 28.93 21.04
N LEU A 212 -6.30 27.71 20.71
CA LEU A 212 -7.53 27.16 21.28
C LEU A 212 -7.42 26.98 22.81
N MET A 213 -6.28 26.49 23.32
CA MET A 213 -6.03 26.39 24.76
C MET A 213 -5.99 27.77 25.45
N GLY A 214 -5.43 28.78 24.78
CA GLY A 214 -5.42 30.17 25.26
C GLY A 214 -6.83 30.77 25.41
N LEU A 215 -7.73 30.52 24.45
CA LEU A 215 -9.09 31.05 24.45
C LEU A 215 -9.99 30.42 25.53
N VAL A 216 -9.80 29.13 25.85
CA VAL A 216 -10.51 28.47 26.95
C VAL A 216 -10.10 29.04 28.32
N SER A 217 -8.83 29.42 28.46
CA SER A 217 -8.28 30.00 29.70
C SER A 217 -8.83 31.39 29.98
N LEU A 218 -9.06 32.21 28.95
CA LEU A 218 -9.66 33.55 29.08
C LEU A 218 -11.14 33.53 29.49
N ARG A 219 -11.87 32.45 29.17
CA ARG A 219 -13.29 32.32 29.50
C ARG A 219 -13.55 32.05 30.99
N ARG A 220 -12.56 31.51 31.73
CA ARG A 220 -12.68 31.23 33.18
C ARG A 220 -12.45 32.44 34.07
N VAL A 221 -11.77 33.48 33.59
CA VAL A 221 -11.45 34.67 34.42
C VAL A 221 -12.64 35.64 34.53
N ARG A 222 -13.58 35.60 33.57
CA ARG A 222 -14.70 36.57 33.51
C ARG A 222 -15.92 36.25 34.39
N SER A 223 -15.96 35.14 35.13
CA SER A 223 -17.15 34.73 35.92
C SER A 223 -17.09 35.03 37.42
N ARG A 224 -16.11 35.80 37.91
CA ARG A 224 -16.05 36.24 39.32
C ARG A 224 -16.06 37.76 39.46
N VAL A 225 -17.22 38.36 39.21
CA VAL A 225 -17.54 39.68 39.77
C VAL A 225 -18.95 39.58 40.36
N ASN A 226 -19.02 39.33 41.67
CA ASN A 226 -20.26 39.53 42.43
C ASN A 226 -20.35 41.01 42.81
N PRO A 227 -21.47 41.70 42.57
CA PRO A 227 -21.72 43.00 43.18
C PRO A 227 -22.13 42.79 44.65
N VAL A 228 -21.50 43.55 45.55
CA VAL A 228 -21.90 43.71 46.95
C VAL A 228 -22.94 44.82 47.01
N VAL A 229 -24.14 44.51 47.52
CA VAL A 229 -24.99 45.41 48.32
C VAL A 229 -25.65 44.57 49.40
#